data_AF-A0A1G6P4M0-F1
#
_entry.id   AF-A0A1G6P4M0-F1
#
_cell.length_a   1.000
_cell.length_b   1.000
_cell.length_c   1.000
_cell.angle_alpha   90.00
_cell.angle_beta   90.00
_cell.angle_gamma   90.00
#
_symmetry.space_group_name_H-M   'P 1'
#
loop_
_entity.id
_entity.type
_entity.pdbx_description
1 polymer ?
#
loop_
_entity_poly.entity_id
_entity_poly.type
_entity_poly.pdbx_seq_one_letter_code
_entity_poly.pdbx_strand_id
1 'polypeptide(L)'
;MPGHDLVALWEAHCRYEFETRDVEATMASMVAEPYVNHVPTMTGGVGHDQLKRFYKYHFIGANPPDTELVPISRTVGESSIVDEMLFRFTHTSGIDWMLPGIPPTGRRVEVALVAIVQFQGDKLVHEHIYWDQASVLVQVGLLDPKGLPVAGAEAARKVVDKTLPSNALMGDDWARSEGRPI
;
A
#
# COMPACT_ATOMS: atom_id res chain seq x y z
N MET A 1 20.80 14.16 5.43
CA MET A 1 21.62 13.94 6.64
C MET A 1 22.54 12.75 6.40
N PRO A 2 23.87 12.92 6.27
CA PRO A 2 24.76 11.79 6.01
C PRO A 2 24.99 10.99 7.31
N GLY A 3 24.64 9.70 7.33
CA GLY A 3 25.13 8.77 8.36
C GLY A 3 24.18 7.66 8.83
N HIS A 4 22.88 7.75 8.58
CA HIS A 4 21.92 6.72 9.00
C HIS A 4 21.58 5.76 7.85
N ASP A 5 21.53 4.47 8.17
CA ASP A 5 21.02 3.45 7.25
C ASP A 5 19.49 3.48 7.25
N LEU A 6 18.92 4.28 6.35
CA LEU A 6 17.46 4.42 6.23
C LEU A 6 16.78 3.09 5.90
N VAL A 7 17.47 2.21 5.16
CA VAL A 7 16.94 0.90 4.79
C VAL A 7 16.78 0.04 6.02
N ALA A 8 17.82 -0.05 6.85
CA ALA A 8 17.76 -0.81 8.10
C ALA A 8 16.72 -0.25 9.08
N LEU A 9 16.56 1.07 9.15
CA LEU A 9 15.54 1.71 9.99
C LEU A 9 14.13 1.37 9.50
N TRP A 10 13.89 1.44 8.19
CA TRP A 10 12.60 1.09 7.60
C TRP A 10 12.26 -0.39 7.79
N GLU A 11 13.21 -1.28 7.54
CA GLU A 11 13.01 -2.73 7.73
C GLU A 11 12.77 -3.08 9.20
N ALA A 12 13.42 -2.36 10.14
CA ALA A 12 13.12 -2.51 11.55
C ALA A 12 11.68 -2.07 11.88
N HIS A 13 11.24 -0.93 11.33
CA HIS A 13 9.87 -0.45 11.49
C HIS A 13 8.84 -1.45 10.96
N CYS A 14 8.98 -1.92 9.71
CA CYS A 14 8.08 -2.92 9.14
C CYS A 14 8.08 -4.23 9.94
N ARG A 15 9.25 -4.67 10.44
CA ARG A 15 9.32 -5.85 11.30
C ARG A 15 8.49 -5.67 12.56
N TYR A 16 8.48 -4.49 13.16
CA TYR A 16 7.65 -4.20 14.34
C TYR A 16 6.15 -4.26 14.01
N GLU A 17 5.74 -3.75 12.86
CA GLU A 17 4.33 -3.72 12.45
C GLU A 17 3.79 -5.10 12.05
N PHE A 18 4.55 -5.86 11.26
CA PHE A 18 4.05 -7.05 10.57
C PHE A 18 4.50 -8.37 11.21
N GLU A 19 5.76 -8.45 11.64
CA GLU A 19 6.35 -9.69 12.18
C GLU A 19 6.17 -9.81 13.68
N THR A 20 6.68 -8.84 14.45
CA THR A 20 6.61 -8.89 15.93
C THR A 20 5.30 -8.33 16.46
N ARG A 21 4.57 -7.55 15.63
CA ARG A 21 3.31 -6.91 15.96
C ARG A 21 3.38 -6.10 17.27
N ASP A 22 4.47 -5.35 17.42
CA ASP A 22 4.81 -4.59 18.61
C ASP A 22 4.51 -3.10 18.40
N VAL A 23 3.38 -2.66 18.93
CA VAL A 23 2.93 -1.25 18.87
C VAL A 23 3.93 -0.32 19.56
N GLU A 24 4.52 -0.73 20.68
CA GLU A 24 5.42 0.15 21.44
C GLU A 24 6.75 0.32 20.71
N ALA A 25 7.30 -0.76 20.15
CA ALA A 25 8.51 -0.70 19.34
C ALA A 25 8.28 0.10 18.03
N THR A 26 7.12 -0.06 17.41
CA THR A 26 6.71 0.73 16.23
C THR A 26 6.72 2.22 16.58
N MET A 27 5.99 2.64 17.62
CA MET A 27 5.95 4.04 18.04
C MET A 27 7.33 4.56 18.46
N ALA A 28 8.16 3.74 19.11
CA ALA A 28 9.51 4.12 19.51
C ALA A 28 10.47 4.36 18.32
N SER A 29 10.17 3.82 17.14
CA SER A 29 10.95 4.06 15.92
C SER A 29 10.59 5.37 15.20
N MET A 30 9.52 6.05 15.64
CA MET A 30 9.05 7.30 15.05
C MET A 30 9.45 8.52 15.88
N VAL A 31 9.33 9.71 15.30
CA VAL A 31 9.48 10.99 16.01
C VAL A 31 8.37 11.17 17.05
N ALA A 32 8.49 12.18 17.92
CA ALA A 32 7.50 12.45 18.97
C ALA A 32 6.11 12.83 18.44
N GLU A 33 6.04 13.49 17.29
CA GLU A 33 4.79 13.87 16.62
C GLU A 33 4.74 13.29 15.20
N PRO A 34 4.54 11.97 15.06
CA PRO A 34 4.55 11.30 13.76
C PRO A 34 3.18 11.41 13.07
N TYR A 35 3.11 11.08 11.78
CA TYR A 35 1.81 10.82 11.15
C TYR A 35 1.86 9.73 10.08
N VAL A 36 0.74 9.07 9.87
CA VAL A 36 0.53 8.13 8.76
C VAL A 36 -0.74 8.49 8.02
N ASN A 37 -0.70 8.44 6.70
CA ASN A 37 -1.88 8.59 5.86
C ASN A 37 -1.94 7.50 4.78
N HIS A 38 -2.90 6.62 4.94
CA HIS A 38 -3.35 5.71 3.89
C HIS A 38 -4.25 6.51 2.94
N VAL A 39 -3.66 7.03 1.87
CA VAL A 39 -4.21 8.12 1.08
C VAL A 39 -5.61 7.82 0.52
N PRO A 40 -5.89 6.63 -0.05
CA PRO A 40 -7.19 6.39 -0.68
C PRO A 40 -8.37 6.31 0.29
N THR A 41 -8.13 6.02 1.58
CA THR A 41 -9.17 5.89 2.62
C THR A 41 -9.07 6.96 3.70
N MET A 42 -8.01 7.79 3.66
CA MET A 42 -7.69 8.79 4.67
C MET A 42 -7.56 8.22 6.10
N THR A 43 -7.19 6.94 6.23
CA THR A 43 -6.99 6.32 7.54
C THR A 43 -5.55 6.44 8.03
N GLY A 44 -5.39 6.50 9.35
CA GLY A 44 -4.08 6.66 9.98
C GLY A 44 -4.21 7.46 11.27
N GLY A 45 -3.22 8.29 11.56
CA GLY A 45 -3.23 9.17 12.72
C GLY A 45 -2.15 10.25 12.63
N VAL A 46 -2.38 11.37 13.32
CA VAL A 46 -1.45 12.49 13.44
C VAL A 46 -1.14 12.73 14.92
N GLY A 47 0.14 12.78 15.26
CA GLY A 47 0.64 12.85 16.63
C GLY A 47 0.63 11.50 17.33
N HIS A 48 1.40 11.42 18.42
CA HIS A 48 1.70 10.17 19.11
C HIS A 48 0.45 9.36 19.48
N ASP A 49 -0.51 9.97 20.19
CA ASP A 49 -1.64 9.23 20.77
C ASP A 49 -2.64 8.76 19.73
N GLN A 50 -2.89 9.58 18.69
CA GLN A 50 -3.81 9.19 17.61
C GLN A 50 -3.20 8.07 16.78
N LEU A 51 -1.92 8.19 16.41
CA LEU A 51 -1.25 7.17 15.62
C LEU A 51 -1.09 5.85 16.40
N LYS A 52 -0.70 5.93 17.67
CA LYS A 52 -0.62 4.74 18.55
C LYS A 52 -1.96 4.03 18.69
N ARG A 53 -3.05 4.79 18.82
CA ARG A 53 -4.41 4.22 18.86
C ARG A 53 -4.76 3.55 17.53
N PHE A 54 -4.44 4.19 16.40
CA PHE A 54 -4.64 3.61 15.08
C PHE A 54 -3.88 2.29 14.93
N TYR A 55 -2.58 2.28 15.22
CA TYR A 55 -1.77 1.06 15.14
C TYR A 55 -2.30 -0.06 16.02
N LYS A 56 -2.63 0.24 17.28
CA LYS A 56 -3.06 -0.75 18.26
C LYS A 56 -4.38 -1.44 17.90
N TYR A 57 -5.33 -0.71 17.32
CA TYR A 57 -6.70 -1.18 17.18
C TYR A 57 -7.15 -1.43 15.74
N HIS A 58 -6.43 -0.89 14.74
CA HIS A 58 -6.90 -0.88 13.35
C HIS A 58 -5.87 -1.38 12.32
N PHE A 59 -4.59 -1.55 12.70
CA PHE A 59 -3.52 -1.89 11.75
C PHE A 59 -2.68 -3.08 12.20
N ILE A 60 -1.93 -2.94 13.30
CA ILE A 60 -0.99 -3.97 13.76
C ILE A 60 -1.78 -5.20 14.21
N GLY A 61 -1.61 -6.30 13.49
CA GLY A 61 -2.32 -7.57 13.72
C GLY A 61 -3.73 -7.67 13.13
N ALA A 62 -4.22 -6.64 12.42
CA ALA A 62 -5.55 -6.66 11.78
C ALA A 62 -5.56 -7.35 10.39
N ASN A 63 -4.39 -7.43 9.75
CA ASN A 63 -4.27 -7.97 8.39
C ASN A 63 -4.61 -9.46 8.32
N PRO A 64 -5.19 -9.94 7.19
CA PRO A 64 -5.46 -11.35 6.96
C PRO A 64 -4.22 -12.24 7.15
N PRO A 65 -4.39 -13.50 7.59
CA PRO A 65 -3.25 -14.40 7.84
C PRO A 65 -2.39 -14.70 6.60
N ASP A 66 -2.96 -14.61 5.39
CA ASP A 66 -2.27 -14.84 4.10
C ASP A 66 -1.76 -13.54 3.46
N THR A 67 -1.64 -12.48 4.25
CA THR A 67 -1.12 -11.19 3.77
C THR A 67 0.34 -11.32 3.38
N GLU A 68 0.65 -10.95 2.14
CA GLU A 68 1.98 -10.94 1.56
C GLU A 68 2.32 -9.54 1.05
N LEU A 69 3.54 -9.10 1.35
CA LEU A 69 4.17 -7.88 0.83
C LEU A 69 5.35 -8.34 -0.04
N VAL A 70 5.22 -8.24 -1.37
CA VAL A 70 6.29 -8.61 -2.30
C VAL A 70 6.97 -7.34 -2.81
N PRO A 71 8.23 -7.07 -2.44
CA PRO A 71 8.95 -5.89 -2.92
C PRO A 71 9.09 -5.90 -4.44
N ILE A 72 8.85 -4.75 -5.07
CA ILE A 72 9.03 -4.54 -6.52
C ILE A 72 10.24 -3.64 -6.76
N SER A 73 10.23 -2.46 -6.15
CA SER A 73 11.31 -1.49 -6.29
C SER A 73 11.45 -0.67 -5.00
N ARG A 74 12.67 -0.17 -4.77
CA ARG A 74 13.00 0.71 -3.64
C ARG A 74 13.90 1.82 -4.13
N THR A 75 13.53 3.06 -3.84
CA THR A 75 14.36 4.25 -4.07
C THR A 75 14.73 4.87 -2.73
N VAL A 76 16.03 5.05 -2.49
CA VAL A 76 16.54 5.66 -1.25
C VAL A 76 17.05 7.06 -1.58
N GLY A 77 16.38 8.06 -1.02
CA GLY A 77 16.78 9.46 -1.07
C GLY A 77 17.66 9.85 0.12
N GLU A 78 17.94 11.15 0.26
CA GLU A 78 18.77 11.66 1.36
C GLU A 78 18.10 11.49 2.74
N SER A 79 16.76 11.59 2.79
CA SER A 79 15.97 11.53 4.01
C SER A 79 14.65 10.79 3.82
N SER A 80 14.51 10.03 2.75
CA SER A 80 13.25 9.38 2.40
C SER A 80 13.46 8.06 1.71
N ILE A 81 12.50 7.17 1.85
CA ILE A 81 12.40 5.93 1.08
C ILE A 81 11.09 5.95 0.30
N VAL A 82 11.14 5.48 -0.94
CA VAL A 82 9.96 5.13 -1.73
C VAL A 82 10.02 3.64 -2.02
N ASP A 83 9.10 2.90 -1.43
CA ASP A 83 8.95 1.47 -1.68
C ASP A 83 7.70 1.21 -2.52
N GLU A 84 7.88 0.47 -3.60
CA GLU A 84 6.81 -0.10 -4.41
C GLU A 84 6.73 -1.59 -4.13
N MET A 85 5.54 -2.08 -3.83
CA MET A 85 5.31 -3.46 -3.46
C MET A 85 3.96 -3.97 -3.98
N LEU A 86 3.90 -5.26 -4.22
CA LEU A 86 2.66 -5.95 -4.48
C LEU A 86 2.10 -6.45 -3.15
N PHE A 87 0.94 -5.91 -2.77
CA PHE A 87 0.20 -6.30 -1.59
C PHE A 87 -0.88 -7.30 -1.97
N ARG A 88 -0.85 -8.48 -1.33
CA ARG A 88 -1.81 -9.55 -1.64
C ARG A 88 -2.39 -10.15 -0.37
N PHE A 89 -3.70 -10.35 -0.34
CA PHE A 89 -4.38 -11.00 0.77
C PHE A 89 -5.71 -11.59 0.32
N THR A 90 -6.26 -12.53 1.07
CA THR A 90 -7.66 -12.94 0.96
C THR A 90 -8.45 -12.17 2.01
N HIS A 91 -9.55 -11.51 1.62
CA HIS A 91 -10.33 -10.66 2.52
C HIS A 91 -11.14 -11.50 3.53
N THR A 92 -10.45 -12.08 4.52
CA THR A 92 -11.00 -13.00 5.56
C THR A 92 -11.23 -12.34 6.91
N SER A 93 -10.69 -11.14 7.13
CA SER A 93 -10.86 -10.32 8.34
C SER A 93 -11.19 -8.88 7.94
N GLY A 94 -11.69 -8.07 8.88
CA GLY A 94 -11.85 -6.64 8.65
C GLY A 94 -10.48 -5.97 8.48
N ILE A 95 -10.35 -5.07 7.51
CA ILE A 95 -9.12 -4.35 7.18
C ILE A 95 -9.42 -2.86 7.22
N ASP A 96 -9.56 -2.29 8.42
CA ASP A 96 -10.08 -0.93 8.62
C ASP A 96 -9.31 0.14 7.84
N TRP A 97 -8.01 -0.06 7.62
CA TRP A 97 -7.17 0.89 6.91
C TRP A 97 -7.37 0.87 5.38
N MET A 98 -7.79 -0.25 4.79
CA MET A 98 -7.97 -0.39 3.32
C MET A 98 -9.44 -0.48 2.90
N LEU A 99 -10.25 -1.16 3.70
CA LEU A 99 -11.66 -1.47 3.46
C LEU A 99 -12.52 -1.10 4.68
N PRO A 100 -12.49 0.17 5.13
CA PRO A 100 -13.22 0.60 6.32
C PRO A 100 -14.72 0.29 6.22
N GLY A 101 -15.24 -0.45 7.20
CA GLY A 101 -16.66 -0.80 7.29
C GLY A 101 -17.12 -1.92 6.34
N ILE A 102 -16.23 -2.53 5.56
CA ILE A 102 -16.58 -3.62 4.66
C ILE A 102 -16.31 -4.97 5.35
N PRO A 103 -17.31 -5.86 5.49
CA PRO A 103 -17.10 -7.17 6.09
C PRO A 103 -16.25 -8.08 5.18
N PRO A 104 -15.61 -9.13 5.74
CA PRO A 104 -14.86 -10.11 4.97
C PRO A 104 -15.65 -10.65 3.77
N THR A 105 -15.11 -10.44 2.57
CA THR A 105 -15.75 -10.90 1.31
C THR A 105 -15.29 -12.28 0.86
N GLY A 106 -14.20 -12.80 1.45
CA GLY A 106 -13.56 -14.06 1.05
C GLY A 106 -12.85 -14.01 -0.30
N ARG A 107 -12.76 -12.83 -0.93
CA ARG A 107 -12.13 -12.64 -2.24
C ARG A 107 -10.64 -12.36 -2.11
N ARG A 108 -9.85 -12.88 -3.05
CA ARG A 108 -8.43 -12.57 -3.19
C ARG A 108 -8.29 -11.15 -3.75
N VAL A 109 -7.41 -10.37 -3.14
CA VAL A 109 -7.02 -9.04 -3.59
C VAL A 109 -5.53 -9.04 -3.90
N GLU A 110 -5.16 -8.42 -5.03
CA GLU A 110 -3.81 -8.07 -5.42
C GLU A 110 -3.81 -6.60 -5.83
N VAL A 111 -2.97 -5.79 -5.19
CA VAL A 111 -2.87 -4.36 -5.50
C VAL A 111 -1.42 -3.89 -5.40
N ALA A 112 -0.98 -3.10 -6.37
CA ALA A 112 0.29 -2.40 -6.27
C ALA A 112 0.13 -1.24 -5.28
N LEU A 113 1.04 -1.17 -4.31
CA LEU A 113 1.04 -0.21 -3.21
C LEU A 113 2.39 0.51 -3.19
N VAL A 114 2.36 1.82 -2.93
CA VAL A 114 3.55 2.64 -2.77
C VAL A 114 3.57 3.25 -1.38
N ALA A 115 4.64 3.00 -0.62
CA ALA A 115 4.91 3.66 0.65
C ALA A 115 6.00 4.72 0.45
N ILE A 116 5.69 5.97 0.76
CA ILE A 116 6.65 7.07 0.80
C ILE A 116 6.90 7.41 2.25
N VAL A 117 8.12 7.15 2.71
CA VAL A 117 8.53 7.26 4.11
C VAL A 117 9.54 8.37 4.25
N GLN A 118 9.30 9.31 5.17
CA GLN A 118 10.21 10.40 5.47
C GLN A 118 10.87 10.18 6.83
N PHE A 119 12.16 10.51 6.91
CA PHE A 119 12.98 10.38 8.11
C PHE A 119 13.49 11.73 8.59
N GLN A 120 13.80 11.79 9.89
CA GLN A 120 14.57 12.83 10.55
C GLN A 120 15.58 12.16 11.47
N GLY A 121 16.87 12.19 11.11
CA GLY A 121 17.90 11.44 11.82
C GLY A 121 17.64 9.93 11.71
N ASP A 122 17.50 9.27 12.85
CA ASP A 122 17.23 7.83 12.98
C ASP A 122 15.74 7.50 13.21
N LYS A 123 14.84 8.48 13.04
CA LYS A 123 13.40 8.31 13.30
C LYS A 123 12.55 8.56 12.05
N LEU A 124 11.45 7.81 11.96
CA LEU A 124 10.41 8.05 10.95
C LEU A 124 9.57 9.25 11.36
N VAL A 125 9.35 10.16 10.40
CA VAL A 125 8.47 11.33 10.56
C VAL A 125 7.07 10.97 10.08
N HIS A 126 6.97 10.41 8.88
CA HIS A 126 5.68 10.07 8.31
C HIS A 126 5.73 9.03 7.22
N GLU A 127 4.54 8.50 6.94
CA GLU A 127 4.26 7.59 5.83
C GLU A 127 3.07 8.11 5.01
N HIS A 128 3.24 8.15 3.70
CA HIS A 128 2.15 8.26 2.73
C HIS A 128 2.03 6.97 1.96
N ILE A 129 0.88 6.31 2.08
CA ILE A 129 0.65 5.00 1.47
C ILE A 129 -0.42 5.14 0.40
N TYR A 130 -0.06 4.84 -0.84
CA TYR A 130 -0.91 4.96 -2.02
C TYR A 130 -1.23 3.58 -2.59
N TRP A 131 -2.45 3.43 -3.09
CA TRP A 131 -2.87 2.33 -3.94
C TRP A 131 -4.09 2.76 -4.76
N ASP A 132 -4.49 1.96 -5.74
CA ASP A 132 -5.73 2.21 -6.48
C ASP A 132 -6.93 1.56 -5.77
N GLN A 133 -7.73 2.38 -5.08
CA GLN A 133 -8.92 1.90 -4.37
C GLN A 133 -10.02 1.42 -5.31
N ALA A 134 -10.11 1.94 -6.54
CA ALA A 134 -11.10 1.46 -7.50
C ALA A 134 -10.80 0.00 -7.90
N SER A 135 -9.53 -0.31 -8.15
CA SER A 135 -9.06 -1.69 -8.36
C SER A 135 -9.40 -2.61 -7.18
N VAL A 136 -9.22 -2.15 -5.93
CA VAL A 136 -9.58 -2.95 -4.74
C VAL A 136 -11.08 -3.17 -4.66
N LEU A 137 -11.91 -2.14 -4.86
CA LEU A 137 -13.37 -2.23 -4.81
C LEU A 137 -13.95 -3.15 -5.89
N VAL A 138 -13.37 -3.17 -7.10
CA VAL A 138 -13.71 -4.15 -8.15
C VAL A 138 -13.42 -5.56 -7.67
N GLN A 139 -12.24 -5.80 -7.12
CA GLN A 139 -11.81 -7.13 -6.67
C GLN A 139 -12.69 -7.67 -5.53
N VAL A 140 -13.12 -6.82 -4.59
CA VAL A 140 -14.02 -7.23 -3.51
C VAL A 140 -15.50 -7.25 -3.92
N GLY A 141 -15.83 -6.88 -5.16
CA GLY A 141 -17.18 -6.95 -5.71
C GLY A 141 -18.11 -5.81 -5.32
N LEU A 142 -17.56 -4.67 -4.89
CA LEU A 142 -18.31 -3.47 -4.52
C LEU A 142 -18.40 -2.44 -5.66
N LEU A 143 -17.53 -2.54 -6.66
CA LEU A 143 -17.56 -1.72 -7.87
C LEU A 143 -17.74 -2.61 -9.09
N ASP A 144 -18.81 -2.38 -9.88
CA ASP A 144 -18.97 -3.01 -11.19
C ASP A 144 -18.07 -2.27 -12.19
N PRO A 145 -17.07 -2.94 -12.80
CA PRO A 145 -16.17 -2.28 -13.75
C PRO A 145 -16.85 -1.96 -15.09
N LYS A 146 -18.07 -2.44 -15.36
CA LYS A 146 -18.74 -2.25 -16.64
C LYS A 146 -18.92 -0.77 -16.97
N GLY A 147 -18.29 -0.34 -18.07
CA GLY A 147 -18.38 1.04 -18.56
C GLY A 147 -17.46 2.03 -17.84
N LEU A 148 -16.59 1.55 -16.95
CA LEU A 148 -15.60 2.36 -16.24
C LEU A 148 -14.18 2.04 -16.74
N PRO A 149 -13.28 3.03 -16.83
CA PRO A 149 -11.87 2.81 -17.18
C PRO A 149 -11.07 2.32 -15.97
N VAL A 150 -11.50 1.21 -15.37
CA VAL A 150 -10.91 0.62 -14.16
C VAL A 150 -10.46 -0.80 -14.44
N ALA A 151 -9.29 -1.15 -13.93
CA ALA A 151 -8.76 -2.51 -13.93
C ALA A 151 -8.92 -3.13 -12.53
N GLY A 152 -8.91 -4.45 -12.42
CA GLY A 152 -8.83 -5.17 -11.17
C GLY A 152 -7.41 -5.62 -10.84
N ALA A 153 -7.27 -6.89 -10.43
CA ALA A 153 -5.98 -7.50 -10.07
C ALA A 153 -4.95 -7.48 -11.22
N GLU A 154 -5.41 -7.43 -12.48
CA GLU A 154 -4.55 -7.37 -13.66
C GLU A 154 -3.66 -6.13 -13.68
N ALA A 155 -4.08 -5.01 -13.09
CA ALA A 155 -3.23 -3.83 -12.95
C ALA A 155 -1.99 -4.14 -12.10
N ALA A 156 -2.20 -4.77 -10.95
CA ALA A 156 -1.12 -5.17 -10.05
C ALA A 156 -0.20 -6.23 -10.68
N ARG A 157 -0.77 -7.18 -11.42
CA ARG A 157 -0.01 -8.21 -12.15
C ARG A 157 0.83 -7.63 -13.28
N LYS A 158 0.33 -6.61 -13.99
CA LYS A 158 1.07 -5.94 -15.07
C LYS A 158 2.32 -5.20 -14.56
N VAL A 159 2.32 -4.73 -13.31
CA VAL A 159 3.51 -4.12 -12.69
C VAL A 159 4.66 -5.14 -12.58
N VAL A 160 4.36 -6.38 -12.22
CA VAL A 160 5.38 -7.44 -12.06
C VAL A 160 5.67 -8.21 -13.35
N ASP A 161 4.71 -8.27 -14.28
CA ASP A 161 4.85 -8.96 -15.56
C ASP A 161 4.53 -8.04 -16.74
N LYS A 162 5.58 -7.50 -17.35
CA LYS A 162 5.48 -6.63 -18.52
C LYS A 162 4.92 -7.32 -19.76
N THR A 163 4.88 -8.66 -19.81
CA THR A 163 4.40 -9.42 -20.97
C THR A 163 2.88 -9.47 -21.07
N LEU A 164 2.15 -9.16 -19.99
CA LEU A 164 0.69 -9.03 -20.03
C LEU A 164 0.25 -7.96 -21.04
N PRO A 165 -0.91 -8.09 -21.71
CA PRO A 165 -1.34 -7.13 -22.72
C PRO A 165 -1.48 -5.70 -22.16
N SER A 166 -1.07 -4.71 -22.94
CA SER A 166 -1.37 -3.29 -22.69
C SER A 166 -2.64 -2.88 -23.44
N ASN A 167 -3.21 -1.72 -23.09
CA ASN A 167 -4.22 -1.00 -23.87
C ASN A 167 -5.60 -1.69 -24.03
N ALA A 168 -5.88 -2.77 -23.28
CA ALA A 168 -7.18 -3.45 -23.34
C ALA A 168 -8.37 -2.49 -23.03
N LEU A 169 -8.21 -1.60 -22.04
CA LEU A 169 -9.24 -0.61 -21.68
C LEU A 169 -9.38 0.53 -22.69
N MET A 170 -8.42 0.72 -23.61
CA MET A 170 -8.58 1.69 -24.70
C MET A 170 -9.51 1.18 -25.79
N GLY A 171 -9.74 -0.14 -25.88
CA GLY A 171 -10.65 -0.76 -26.85
C GLY A 171 -10.40 -0.28 -28.29
N ASP A 172 -11.48 0.17 -28.95
CA ASP A 172 -11.44 0.68 -30.33
C ASP A 172 -10.47 1.86 -30.51
N ASP A 173 -10.22 2.67 -29.48
CA ASP A 173 -9.30 3.81 -29.60
C ASP A 173 -7.85 3.36 -29.81
N TRP A 174 -7.44 2.23 -29.23
CA TRP A 174 -6.14 1.63 -29.53
C TRP A 174 -6.11 1.05 -30.95
N ALA A 175 -7.16 0.32 -31.35
CA ALA A 175 -7.25 -0.28 -32.69
C ALA A 175 -7.20 0.77 -33.81
N ARG A 176 -7.75 1.97 -33.60
CA ARG A 176 -7.71 3.08 -34.58
C ARG A 176 -6.30 3.57 -34.94
N SER A 177 -5.29 3.20 -34.15
CA SER A 177 -3.88 3.52 -34.41
C SER A 177 -3.18 2.48 -35.29
N GLU A 178 -3.79 1.32 -35.54
CA GLU A 178 -3.20 0.25 -36.32
C GLU A 178 -2.87 0.69 -37.76
N GLY A 179 -1.65 0.38 -38.21
CA GLY A 179 -1.15 0.74 -39.54
C GLY A 179 -0.76 2.21 -39.73
N ARG A 180 -0.91 3.06 -38.71
CA ARG A 180 -0.37 4.43 -38.76
C ARG A 180 1.16 4.41 -38.66
N PRO A 181 1.86 5.37 -39.30
CA PRO A 181 3.31 5.51 -39.13
C PRO A 181 3.68 5.72 -37.65
N ILE A 182 4.75 5.05 -37.20
CA ILE A 182 5.37 5.19 -35.87
C ILE A 182 6.63 6.04 -36.01
#